data_AF-A0A3L7WYD4-F1
#
_entry.id   AF-A0A3L7WYD4-F1
#
_cell.length_a   1.000
_cell.length_b   1.000
_cell.length_c   1.000
_cell.angle_alpha   90.00
_cell.angle_beta   90.00
_cell.angle_gamma   90.00
#
_symmetry.space_group_name_H-M   'P 1'
#
loop_
_entity.id
_entity.type
_entity.pdbx_description
1 polymer ?
#
loop_
_entity_poly.entity_id
_entity_poly.type
_entity_poly.pdbx_seq_one_letter_code
_entity_poly.pdbx_strand_id
1 'polypeptide(L)'
;MDADHGLDLEAIFRVIDEAPVFVVRFSLIEQRMLVDARPGSDGQPFVEIVPPVTSAAERYRYLQKVRPEVPLPEQITVFFWPRALSVMKDLGVCARIEARVDREGGEPAVTRARRVFREAERLERADVVAAIRGGEGYETVWERPRA
;
A
#
# COMPACT_ATOMS: atom_id res chain seq x y z
N MET A 1 22.14 9.55 16.11
CA MET A 1 21.31 10.55 15.42
C MET A 1 19.89 10.11 15.65
N ASP A 2 19.25 10.78 16.59
CA ASP A 2 17.96 10.42 17.16
C ASP A 2 16.88 10.55 16.10
N ALA A 3 16.38 9.41 15.65
CA ALA A 3 15.14 9.38 14.95
C ALA A 3 14.06 9.10 16.00
N ASP A 4 13.45 10.18 16.44
CA ASP A 4 12.16 10.24 17.10
C ASP A 4 11.14 9.51 16.19
N HIS A 5 11.13 8.18 16.23
CA HIS A 5 10.41 7.32 15.30
C HIS A 5 8.91 7.20 15.67
N GLY A 6 8.32 8.34 16.02
CA GLY A 6 6.88 8.54 15.97
C GLY A 6 6.44 8.45 14.52
N LEU A 7 5.53 7.53 14.23
CA LEU A 7 4.83 7.51 12.95
C LEU A 7 3.99 8.80 12.87
N ASP A 8 4.30 9.70 11.93
CA ASP A 8 3.51 10.91 11.72
C ASP A 8 2.18 10.56 11.03
N LEU A 9 1.20 10.17 11.85
CA LEU A 9 -0.14 9.82 11.40
C LEU A 9 -0.87 11.01 10.78
N GLU A 10 -0.60 12.23 11.24
CA GLU A 10 -1.26 13.42 10.72
C GLU A 10 -0.82 13.69 9.28
N ALA A 11 0.47 13.61 8.98
CA ALA A 11 0.99 13.71 7.62
C ALA A 11 0.43 12.60 6.73
N ILE A 12 0.33 11.37 7.23
CA ILE A 12 -0.27 10.24 6.48
C ILE A 12 -1.74 10.51 6.16
N PHE A 13 -2.54 10.95 7.13
CA PHE A 13 -3.95 11.27 6.91
C PHE A 13 -4.11 12.42 5.91
N ARG A 14 -3.27 13.46 6.00
CA ARG A 14 -3.26 14.56 5.04
C ARG A 14 -2.99 14.07 3.62
N VAL A 15 -2.01 13.19 3.43
CA VAL A 15 -1.75 12.58 2.12
C VAL A 15 -2.97 11.80 1.61
N ILE A 16 -3.60 10.99 2.45
CA ILE A 16 -4.79 10.21 2.06
C ILE A 16 -5.95 11.13 1.67
N ASP A 17 -6.12 12.23 2.37
CA ASP A 17 -7.24 13.15 2.16
C ASP A 17 -7.07 14.07 0.96
N GLU A 18 -5.85 14.55 0.73
CA GLU A 18 -5.59 15.63 -0.22
C GLU A 18 -4.91 15.15 -1.51
N ALA A 19 -4.07 14.12 -1.45
CA ALA A 19 -3.34 13.70 -2.64
C ALA A 19 -4.29 13.03 -3.65
N PRO A 20 -4.29 13.46 -4.93
CA PRO A 20 -5.12 12.81 -5.95
C PRO A 20 -4.64 11.37 -6.20
N VAL A 21 -3.33 11.14 -6.14
CA VAL A 21 -2.70 9.82 -6.30
C VAL A 21 -1.62 9.64 -5.26
N PHE A 22 -1.67 8.52 -4.55
CA PHE A 22 -0.64 8.15 -3.58
C PHE A 22 -0.29 6.66 -3.60
N VAL A 23 0.92 6.35 -3.18
CA VAL A 23 1.44 4.98 -3.03
C VAL A 23 1.82 4.74 -1.58
N VAL A 24 1.35 3.64 -1.03
CA VAL A 24 1.78 3.11 0.26
C VAL A 24 2.88 2.09 0.02
N ARG A 25 4.09 2.41 0.49
CA ARG A 25 5.20 1.45 0.53
C ARG A 25 5.14 0.70 1.86
N PHE A 26 5.00 -0.61 1.80
CA PHE A 26 5.01 -1.44 3.00
C PHE A 26 6.44 -1.83 3.39
N SER A 27 6.64 -2.15 4.67
CA SER A 27 7.91 -2.61 5.24
C SER A 27 8.05 -4.12 5.23
N LEU A 28 6.92 -4.84 5.32
CA LEU A 28 6.88 -6.30 5.49
C LEU A 28 6.58 -7.07 4.20
N ILE A 29 6.27 -6.37 3.10
CA ILE A 29 6.09 -6.95 1.76
C ILE A 29 6.74 -6.04 0.72
N GLU A 30 7.21 -6.62 -0.38
CA GLU A 30 7.81 -5.86 -1.49
C GLU A 30 6.78 -5.12 -2.36
N GLN A 31 5.56 -5.65 -2.43
CA GLN A 31 4.49 -5.02 -3.19
C GLN A 31 4.06 -3.70 -2.53
N ARG A 32 3.35 -2.89 -3.30
CA ARG A 32 2.87 -1.58 -2.85
C ARG A 32 1.38 -1.46 -3.08
N MET A 33 0.72 -0.60 -2.33
CA MET A 33 -0.65 -0.22 -2.64
C MET A 33 -0.66 1.10 -3.40
N LEU A 34 -1.21 1.11 -4.61
CA LEU A 34 -1.44 2.32 -5.39
C LEU A 34 -2.91 2.71 -5.22
N VAL A 35 -3.13 3.98 -4.88
CA VAL A 35 -4.45 4.61 -4.80
C VAL A 35 -4.44 5.81 -5.71
N ASP A 36 -5.34 5.83 -6.70
CA ASP A 36 -5.70 7.02 -7.46
C ASP A 36 -7.16 7.33 -7.13
N ALA A 37 -7.36 8.34 -6.29
CA ALA A 37 -8.67 8.73 -5.77
C ALA A 37 -9.54 9.40 -6.84
N ARG A 38 -8.96 9.78 -7.99
CA ARG A 38 -9.71 10.42 -9.07
C ARG A 38 -10.63 9.41 -9.75
N PRO A 39 -11.92 9.70 -9.96
CA PRO A 39 -12.82 8.81 -10.67
C PRO A 39 -12.39 8.65 -12.14
N GLY A 40 -12.51 7.43 -12.66
CA GLY A 40 -12.25 7.11 -14.07
C GLY A 40 -13.47 7.36 -14.95
N SER A 41 -13.44 6.85 -16.17
CA SER A 41 -14.61 6.87 -17.07
C SER A 41 -15.79 6.03 -16.54
N ASP A 42 -15.49 5.04 -15.70
CA ASP A 42 -16.46 4.21 -14.98
C ASP A 42 -16.98 4.86 -13.67
N GLY A 43 -16.51 6.08 -13.36
CA GLY A 43 -16.84 6.79 -12.13
C GLY A 43 -16.22 6.17 -10.89
N GLN A 44 -15.20 5.31 -11.02
CA GLN A 44 -14.57 4.64 -9.88
C GLN A 44 -13.12 5.13 -9.64
N PRO A 45 -12.71 5.29 -8.37
CA PRO A 45 -11.30 5.43 -8.04
C PRO A 45 -10.57 4.11 -8.24
N PHE A 46 -9.25 4.18 -8.41
CA PHE A 46 -8.41 3.01 -8.60
C PHE A 46 -7.66 2.67 -7.31
N VAL A 47 -7.76 1.41 -6.89
CA VAL A 47 -7.04 0.87 -5.74
C VAL A 47 -6.49 -0.52 -6.11
N GLU A 48 -5.20 -0.75 -5.97
CA GLU A 48 -4.59 -2.04 -6.33
C GLU A 48 -3.25 -2.31 -5.62
N ILE A 49 -2.93 -3.59 -5.43
CA ILE A 49 -1.58 -4.03 -5.09
C ILE A 49 -0.75 -4.11 -6.38
N VAL A 50 0.36 -3.38 -6.40
CA VAL A 50 1.23 -3.23 -7.57
C VAL A 50 2.64 -3.72 -7.25
N PRO A 51 3.39 -4.22 -8.25
CA PRO A 51 4.80 -4.56 -8.05
C PRO A 51 5.62 -3.32 -7.69
N PRO A 52 6.77 -3.48 -7.02
CA PRO A 52 7.65 -2.37 -6.74
C PRO A 52 8.20 -1.79 -8.05
N VAL A 53 7.97 -0.50 -8.27
CA VAL A 53 8.65 0.27 -9.30
C VAL A 53 9.76 1.11 -8.67
N THR A 54 10.91 1.18 -9.32
CA THR A 54 12.13 1.74 -8.73
C THR A 54 12.29 3.22 -9.06
N SER A 55 11.65 3.71 -10.12
CA SER A 55 11.73 5.11 -10.53
C SER A 55 10.38 5.84 -10.55
N ALA A 56 10.44 7.17 -10.46
CA ALA A 56 9.26 8.02 -10.63
C ALA A 56 8.63 7.82 -12.02
N ALA A 57 9.45 7.80 -13.08
CA ALA A 57 8.98 7.61 -14.46
C ALA A 57 8.23 6.28 -14.65
N GLU A 58 8.68 5.19 -14.03
CA GLU A 58 7.96 3.91 -14.03
C GLU A 58 6.60 3.99 -13.35
N ARG A 59 6.46 4.74 -12.25
CA ARG A 59 5.14 4.96 -11.61
C ARG A 59 4.15 5.59 -12.57
N TYR A 60 4.57 6.66 -13.26
CA TYR A 60 3.71 7.35 -14.22
C TYR A 60 3.35 6.44 -15.41
N ARG A 61 4.33 5.70 -15.96
CA ARG A 61 4.07 4.74 -17.04
C ARG A 61 3.11 3.62 -16.62
N TYR A 62 3.28 3.10 -15.41
CA TYR A 62 2.37 2.09 -14.87
C TYR A 62 0.96 2.67 -14.77
N LEU A 63 0.80 3.85 -14.17
CA LEU A 63 -0.49 4.50 -14.03
C LEU A 63 -1.14 4.79 -15.39
N GLN A 64 -0.39 5.27 -16.37
CA GLN A 64 -0.87 5.48 -17.74
C GLN A 64 -1.35 4.17 -18.39
N LYS A 65 -0.67 3.06 -18.12
CA LYS A 65 -1.04 1.74 -18.65
C LYS A 65 -2.32 1.21 -18.00
N VAL A 66 -2.49 1.39 -16.69
CA VAL A 66 -3.66 0.86 -15.96
C VAL A 66 -4.88 1.79 -16.01
N ARG A 67 -4.67 3.09 -16.29
CA ARG A 67 -5.72 4.11 -16.42
C ARG A 67 -5.49 5.00 -17.66
N PRO A 68 -5.48 4.44 -18.87
CA PRO A 68 -5.18 5.19 -20.10
C PRO A 68 -6.16 6.34 -20.38
N GLU A 69 -7.37 6.26 -19.84
CA GLU A 69 -8.44 7.24 -19.98
C GLU A 69 -8.34 8.43 -19.01
N VAL A 70 -7.53 8.31 -17.95
CA VAL A 70 -7.36 9.37 -16.94
C VAL A 70 -6.05 10.12 -17.21
N PRO A 71 -6.07 11.47 -17.29
CA PRO A 71 -4.86 12.25 -17.42
C PRO A 71 -3.84 11.92 -16.32
N LEU A 72 -2.56 11.93 -16.68
CA LEU A 72 -1.49 11.76 -15.68
C LEU A 72 -1.62 12.84 -14.60
N PRO A 73 -1.48 12.48 -13.31
CA PRO A 73 -1.54 13.46 -12.23
C PRO A 73 -0.29 14.36 -12.29
N GLU A 74 -0.38 15.55 -11.72
CA GLU A 74 0.80 16.42 -11.54
C GLU A 74 1.81 15.76 -10.61
N GLN A 75 1.32 15.08 -9.56
CA GLN A 75 2.15 14.45 -8.54
C GLN A 75 1.59 13.10 -8.11
N ILE A 76 2.50 12.14 -7.89
CA ILE A 76 2.22 10.88 -7.18
C ILE A 76 2.96 10.92 -5.84
N THR A 77 2.22 11.06 -4.75
CA THR A 77 2.80 11.11 -3.40
C THR A 77 3.11 9.70 -2.90
N VAL A 78 4.22 9.51 -2.20
CA VAL A 78 4.60 8.20 -1.66
C VAL A 78 4.89 8.35 -0.19
N PHE A 79 4.30 7.49 0.64
CA PHE A 79 4.68 7.38 2.06
C PHE A 79 5.03 5.93 2.41
N PHE A 80 5.81 5.79 3.47
CA PHE A 80 6.25 4.50 3.98
C PHE A 80 5.45 4.09 5.21
N TRP A 81 5.00 2.84 5.22
CA TRP A 81 4.33 2.22 6.35
C TRP A 81 5.28 1.23 7.07
N PRO A 82 5.83 1.59 8.24
CA PRO A 82 6.91 0.84 8.89
C PRO A 82 6.42 -0.30 9.80
N ARG A 83 5.11 -0.58 9.85
CA ARG A 83 4.50 -1.55 10.77
C ARG A 83 3.68 -2.59 10.02
N ALA A 84 3.21 -3.61 10.73
CA ALA A 84 2.28 -4.57 10.17
C ALA A 84 0.97 -3.91 9.71
N LEU A 85 0.29 -4.53 8.75
CA LEU A 85 -1.01 -4.09 8.24
C LEU A 85 -2.11 -4.14 9.31
N SER A 86 -2.02 -5.05 10.28
CA SER A 86 -2.91 -5.05 11.45
C SER A 86 -2.83 -3.72 12.21
N VAL A 87 -1.62 -3.20 12.44
CA VAL A 87 -1.42 -1.90 13.09
C VAL A 87 -1.93 -0.75 12.22
N MET A 88 -1.84 -0.85 10.89
CA MET A 88 -2.41 0.13 9.95
C MET A 88 -3.93 0.24 10.09
N LYS A 89 -4.58 -0.90 10.30
CA LYS A 89 -6.01 -0.99 10.56
C LYS A 89 -6.36 -0.44 11.93
N ASP A 90 -5.63 -0.83 12.98
CA ASP A 90 -5.88 -0.38 14.35
C ASP A 90 -5.69 1.13 14.53
N LEU A 91 -4.72 1.72 13.81
CA LEU A 91 -4.48 3.17 13.78
C LEU A 91 -5.44 3.93 12.85
N GLY A 92 -6.42 3.27 12.24
CA GLY A 92 -7.46 3.90 11.43
C GLY A 92 -7.04 4.33 10.03
N VAL A 93 -5.82 4.01 9.59
CA VAL A 93 -5.32 4.39 8.25
C VAL A 93 -6.10 3.68 7.15
N CYS A 94 -6.38 2.38 7.32
CA CYS A 94 -7.24 1.65 6.38
C CYS A 94 -8.65 2.26 6.31
N ALA A 95 -9.23 2.60 7.45
CA ALA A 95 -10.54 3.24 7.52
C ALA A 95 -10.55 4.62 6.85
N ARG A 96 -9.46 5.39 6.97
CA ARG A 96 -9.31 6.70 6.29
C ARG A 96 -9.26 6.53 4.77
N ILE A 97 -8.53 5.53 4.28
CA ILE A 97 -8.47 5.20 2.84
C ILE A 97 -9.84 4.73 2.35
N GLU A 98 -10.53 3.88 3.10
CA GLU A 98 -11.92 3.46 2.79
C GLU A 98 -12.84 4.67 2.68
N ALA A 99 -12.83 5.57 3.66
CA ALA A 99 -13.63 6.80 3.64
C ALA A 99 -13.26 7.73 2.48
N ARG A 100 -11.99 7.77 2.07
CA ARG A 100 -11.53 8.55 0.91
C ARG A 100 -12.13 8.01 -0.38
N VAL A 101 -12.05 6.70 -0.61
CA VAL A 101 -12.54 6.09 -1.85
C VAL A 101 -14.07 5.99 -1.88
N ASP A 102 -14.71 5.89 -0.71
CA ASP A 102 -16.18 5.97 -0.58
C ASP A 102 -16.71 7.31 -1.08
N ARG A 103 -16.06 8.42 -0.70
CA ARG A 103 -16.43 9.77 -1.14
C ARG A 103 -16.42 9.92 -2.67
N GLU A 104 -15.52 9.21 -3.34
CA GLU A 104 -15.26 9.36 -4.78
C GLU A 104 -15.98 8.30 -5.63
N GLY A 105 -16.22 7.10 -5.10
CA GLY A 105 -16.79 5.98 -5.85
C GLY A 105 -17.84 5.13 -5.14
N GLY A 106 -18.18 5.48 -3.89
CA GLY A 106 -19.17 4.79 -3.06
C GLY A 106 -18.79 3.38 -2.63
N GLU A 107 -19.81 2.61 -2.24
CA GLU A 107 -19.66 1.23 -1.72
C GLU A 107 -18.86 0.28 -2.62
N PRO A 108 -18.95 0.31 -3.98
CA PRO A 108 -18.11 -0.53 -4.82
C PRO A 108 -16.60 -0.25 -4.63
N ALA A 109 -16.23 1.02 -4.47
CA ALA A 109 -14.85 1.42 -4.23
C ALA A 109 -14.35 0.94 -2.86
N VAL A 110 -15.19 1.03 -1.82
CA VAL A 110 -14.89 0.51 -0.48
C VAL A 110 -14.69 -1.01 -0.52
N THR A 111 -15.57 -1.73 -1.22
CA THR A 111 -15.46 -3.18 -1.41
C THR A 111 -14.14 -3.55 -2.09
N ARG A 112 -13.74 -2.80 -3.11
CA ARG A 112 -12.45 -2.96 -3.78
C ARG A 112 -11.27 -2.71 -2.84
N ALA A 113 -11.29 -1.60 -2.10
CA ALA A 113 -10.23 -1.28 -1.14
C ALA A 113 -10.08 -2.38 -0.07
N ARG A 114 -11.19 -2.87 0.49
CA ARG A 114 -11.18 -4.00 1.45
C ARG A 114 -10.63 -5.29 0.84
N ARG A 115 -10.88 -5.56 -0.44
CA ARG A 115 -10.26 -6.70 -1.15
C ARG A 115 -8.75 -6.52 -1.26
N VAL A 116 -8.28 -5.31 -1.60
CA VAL A 116 -6.85 -4.97 -1.69
C VAL A 116 -6.17 -5.11 -0.32
N PHE A 117 -6.78 -4.62 0.76
CA PHE A 117 -6.23 -4.80 2.11
C PHE A 117 -6.11 -6.27 2.51
N ARG A 118 -7.13 -7.09 2.24
CA ARG A 118 -7.08 -8.54 2.49
C ARG A 118 -5.98 -9.23 1.69
N GLU A 119 -5.76 -8.81 0.46
CA GLU A 119 -4.67 -9.34 -0.36
C GLU A 119 -3.30 -8.95 0.20
N ALA A 120 -3.14 -7.69 0.62
CA ALA A 120 -1.91 -7.22 1.25
C ALA A 120 -1.61 -7.97 2.55
N GLU A 121 -2.62 -8.21 3.40
CA GLU A 121 -2.48 -9.03 4.61
C GLU A 121 -2.09 -10.48 4.30
N ARG A 122 -2.61 -11.03 3.19
CA ARG A 122 -2.26 -12.39 2.74
C ARG A 122 -0.79 -12.47 2.32
N LEU A 123 -0.30 -11.46 1.60
CA LEU A 123 1.10 -11.34 1.19
C LEU A 123 2.01 -11.19 2.42
N GLU A 124 1.64 -10.32 3.37
CA GLU A 124 2.41 -10.13 4.62
C GLU A 124 2.54 -11.44 5.40
N ARG A 125 1.45 -12.19 5.57
CA ARG A 125 1.48 -13.49 6.24
C ARG A 125 2.33 -14.51 5.48
N ALA A 126 2.30 -14.50 4.14
CA ALA A 126 3.08 -15.41 3.33
C ALA A 126 4.60 -15.13 3.46
N ASP A 127 5.00 -13.86 3.42
CA ASP A 127 6.40 -13.45 3.57
C ASP A 127 6.95 -13.78 4.97
N VAL A 128 6.15 -13.53 6.02
CA VAL A 128 6.51 -13.93 7.39
C VAL A 128 6.70 -15.45 7.50
N VAL A 129 5.80 -16.24 6.90
CA VAL A 129 5.93 -17.72 6.91
C VAL A 129 7.16 -18.18 6.13
N ALA A 130 7.49 -17.55 5.00
CA ALA A 130 8.67 -17.87 4.20
C ALA A 130 9.97 -17.56 4.97
N ALA A 131 10.04 -16.41 5.66
CA ALA A 131 11.16 -16.03 6.50
C ALA A 131 11.37 -16.99 7.68
N ILE A 132 10.28 -17.48 8.29
CA ILE A 132 10.34 -18.48 9.38
C ILE A 132 10.78 -19.86 8.88
N ARG A 133 10.38 -20.24 7.66
CA ARG A 133 10.66 -21.58 7.08
C ARG A 133 12.00 -21.69 6.36
N GLY A 134 12.80 -20.62 6.31
CA GLY A 134 14.07 -20.60 5.58
C GLY A 134 13.89 -20.70 4.07
N GLY A 135 12.89 -20.01 3.49
CA GLY A 135 12.76 -19.88 2.04
C GLY A 135 13.93 -19.12 1.42
N GLU A 136 14.16 -19.30 0.11
CA GLU A 136 15.30 -18.69 -0.62
C GLU A 136 15.46 -17.20 -0.27
N GLY A 137 16.65 -16.83 0.22
CA GLY A 137 16.99 -15.46 0.62
C GLY A 137 17.04 -15.19 2.13
N TYR A 138 16.68 -16.15 2.99
CA TYR A 138 16.71 -15.99 4.45
C TYR A 138 17.63 -17.03 5.12
N GLU A 139 18.70 -16.58 5.77
CA GLU A 139 19.51 -17.43 6.66
C GLU A 139 18.73 -17.73 7.93
N THR A 140 18.56 -19.02 8.25
CA THR A 140 17.89 -19.46 9.49
C THR A 140 18.81 -19.24 10.69
N VAL A 141 18.38 -18.44 11.67
CA VAL A 141 19.13 -18.14 12.90
C VAL A 141 19.21 -19.34 13.87
N TRP A 142 18.36 -20.35 13.71
CA TRP A 142 18.28 -21.48 14.64
C TRP A 142 18.53 -22.82 13.95
N GLU A 143 19.79 -23.24 13.99
CA GLU A 143 20.16 -24.64 13.77
C GLU A 143 19.96 -25.40 15.10
N ARG A 144 19.12 -26.44 15.10
CA ARG A 144 19.01 -27.33 16.28
C ARG A 144 20.34 -28.08 16.44
N PRO A 145 20.99 -28.05 17.61
CA PRO A 145 22.14 -28.91 17.86
C PRO A 145 21.67 -30.36 17.70
N ARG A 146 22.28 -31.09 16.77
CA ARG A 146 22.11 -32.55 16.73
C ARG A 146 22.83 -33.13 17.95
N ALA A 147 22.07 -33.84 18.78
CA ALA A 147 22.61 -34.72 19.82
C ALA A 147 23.26 -35.96 19.19
#